data_AF-A0A6V7I7N0-F1
#
_entry.id   AF-A0A6V7I7N0-F1
#
_cell.length_a   1.000
_cell.length_b   1.000
_cell.length_c   1.000
_cell.angle_alpha   90.00
_cell.angle_beta   90.00
_cell.angle_gamma   90.00
#
_symmetry.space_group_name_H-M   'P 1'
#
loop_
_entity.id
_entity.type
_entity.pdbx_description
1 polymer ?
#
loop_
_entity_poly.entity_id
_entity_poly.type
_entity_poly.pdbx_seq_one_letter_code
_entity_poly.pdbx_strand_id
1 'polypeptide(L)' 'SDSVSAINRTTGIVNTTKGPVRGEILTTLFQKVDYSSFNRIPYGKPPVGHFRFR' A
#
# COMPACT_ATOMS: atom_id res chain seq x y z
N SER A 1 -10.96 -15.48 -24.07
CA SER A 1 -11.20 -14.16 -24.68
C SER A 1 -11.87 -13.27 -23.64
N ASP A 2 -11.20 -12.49 -22.82
CA ASP A 2 -9.79 -12.15 -22.70
C ASP A 2 -9.46 -12.13 -21.22
N SER A 3 -8.32 -12.70 -20.85
CA SER A 3 -7.71 -12.51 -19.54
C SER A 3 -7.23 -11.07 -19.45
N VAL A 4 -8.17 -10.13 -19.30
CA VAL A 4 -7.84 -8.72 -19.05
C VAL A 4 -7.17 -8.70 -17.69
N SER A 5 -5.83 -8.69 -17.73
CA SER A 5 -4.96 -8.31 -16.62
C SER A 5 -5.69 -7.26 -15.80
N ALA A 6 -6.00 -7.58 -14.54
CA ALA A 6 -6.61 -6.63 -13.63
C ALA A 6 -5.81 -5.33 -13.74
N ILE A 7 -6.43 -4.28 -14.26
CA ILE A 7 -5.76 -2.99 -14.42
C ILE A 7 -5.29 -2.63 -13.01
N ASN A 8 -3.98 -2.65 -12.76
CA ASN A 8 -3.42 -2.28 -11.46
C ASN A 8 -3.61 -0.77 -11.30
N ARG A 9 -4.78 -0.39 -10.78
CA ARG A 9 -5.12 1.00 -10.47
C ARG A 9 -4.29 1.44 -9.28
N THR A 10 -3.53 2.51 -9.46
CA THR A 10 -2.68 3.08 -8.41
C THR A 10 -3.23 4.41 -7.95
N THR A 11 -2.95 4.76 -6.69
CA THR A 11 -3.28 6.09 -6.19
C THR A 11 -2.38 7.15 -6.84
N GLY A 12 -2.74 8.42 -6.66
CA GLY A 12 -1.77 9.51 -6.75
C GLY A 12 -0.63 9.34 -5.73
N ILE A 13 0.44 10.10 -5.92
CA ILE A 13 1.54 10.16 -4.95
C ILE A 13 1.06 10.94 -3.72
N VAL A 14 1.24 10.36 -2.54
CA VAL A 14 0.94 11.01 -1.26
C VAL A 14 2.25 11.30 -0.53
N ASN A 15 2.43 12.56 -0.12
CA ASN A 15 3.60 12.96 0.64
C ASN A 15 3.40 12.63 2.13
N THR A 16 4.34 11.87 2.71
CA THR A 16 4.40 11.62 4.16
C THR A 16 5.58 12.38 4.77
N THR A 17 5.63 12.43 6.11
CA THR A 17 6.77 13.02 6.84
C THR A 17 8.10 12.29 6.58
N LYS A 18 8.05 11.06 6.06
CA LYS A 18 9.24 10.22 5.77
C LYS A 18 9.46 10.01 4.27
N GLY A 19 8.79 10.79 3.42
CA GLY A 19 8.90 10.74 1.97
C GLY A 19 7.60 10.36 1.24
N PRO A 20 7.59 10.43 -0.09
CA PRO A 20 6.42 10.11 -0.90
C PRO A 20 6.13 8.60 -0.93
N VAL A 21 4.85 8.25 -0.95
CA VAL A 21 4.37 6.87 -1.10
C VAL A 21 3.30 6.77 -2.19
N ARG A 22 3.16 5.58 -2.78
CA ARG A 22 2.12 5.25 -3.75
C ARG A 22 1.42 3.96 -3.33
N GLY A 23 0.09 3.98 -3.32
CA GLY A 23 -0.76 2.85 -2.98
C GLY A 23 -1.48 2.27 -4.19
N GLU A 24 -2.37 1.32 -3.90
CA GLU A 24 -3.25 0.66 -4.86
C GLU A 24 -4.69 1.13 -4.65
N ILE A 25 -5.48 1.13 -5.72
CA ILE A 25 -6.94 1.31 -5.63
C ILE A 25 -7.57 -0.07 -5.78
N LEU A 26 -8.10 -0.57 -4.67
CA LEU A 26 -8.73 -1.88 -4.57
C LEU A 26 -10.23 -1.73 -4.41
N THR A 27 -10.98 -2.79 -4.69
CA THR A 27 -12.44 -2.82 -4.56
C THR A 27 -12.85 -3.80 -3.48
N THR A 28 -13.76 -3.40 -2.59
CA THR A 28 -14.31 -4.30 -1.57
C THR A 28 -15.08 -5.45 -2.22
N LEU A 29 -15.03 -6.63 -1.60
CA LEU A 29 -15.78 -7.79 -2.10
C LEU A 29 -17.29 -7.56 -2.02
N PHE A 30 -17.75 -7.01 -0.89
CA PHE A 30 -19.14 -6.62 -0.64
C PHE A 30 -19.38 -5.17 -1.07
N GLN A 31 -20.50 -4.91 -1.72
CA GLN A 31 -20.93 -3.58 -2.21
C GLN A 31 -20.02 -2.93 -3.29
N LYS A 32 -18.90 -3.56 -3.65
CA LYS A 32 -18.02 -3.14 -4.77
C LYS A 32 -17.55 -1.68 -4.68
N VAL A 33 -17.16 -1.26 -3.47
CA VAL A 33 -16.68 0.10 -3.19
C VAL A 33 -15.17 0.17 -3.39
N ASP A 34 -14.70 1.18 -4.10
CA ASP A 34 -13.27 1.42 -4.27
C ASP A 34 -12.65 2.11 -3.04
N TYR A 35 -11.44 1.69 -2.67
CA TYR A 35 -10.67 2.28 -1.58
C TYR A 35 -9.17 2.33 -1.90
N SER A 36 -8.47 3.27 -1.27
CA SER A 36 -7.01 3.39 -1.36
C SER A 36 -6.33 2.49 -0.34
N SER A 37 -5.39 1.66 -0.79
CA SER A 37 -4.65 0.69 0.01
C SER A 37 -3.16 1.04 0.01
N PHE A 38 -2.62 1.34 1.19
CA PHE A 38 -1.20 1.69 1.39
C PHE A 38 -0.54 0.67 2.32
N ASN A 39 0.10 -0.34 1.74
CA ASN A 39 0.71 -1.44 2.49
C ASN A 39 2.22 -1.25 2.67
N ARG A 40 2.76 -1.85 3.74
CA ARG A 40 4.21 -1.96 4.00
C ARG A 40 4.96 -0.62 4.11
N ILE A 41 4.27 0.47 4.46
CA ILE A 41 4.94 1.75 4.74
C ILE A 41 5.76 1.61 6.03
N PRO A 42 7.09 1.80 5.99
CA PRO A 42 7.94 1.65 7.16
C PRO A 42 7.67 2.78 8.17
N TYR A 43 7.24 2.42 9.38
CA TYR A 43 7.01 3.38 10.46
C TYR A 43 8.23 3.56 11.38
N GLY A 44 9.20 2.65 11.32
CA GLY A 44 10.42 2.67 12.12
C GLY A 44 11.54 1.85 11.47
N LYS A 45 12.73 1.89 12.07
CA LYS A 45 13.82 1.00 11.66
C LYS A 45 13.43 -0.45 11.99
N PRO A 46 13.68 -1.44 11.11
CA PRO A 46 13.41 -2.83 11.45
C PRO A 46 14.09 -3.24 12.76
N PRO A 47 13.40 -3.89 13.72
CA PRO A 47 13.95 -4.26 15.02
C PRO A 47 14.83 -5.52 14.90
N VAL A 48 15.89 -5.41 14.10
CA VAL A 48 16.86 -6.47 13.84
C VAL A 48 18.17 -6.20 14.59
N GLY A 49 18.93 -7.26 14.90
CA GLY A 49 20.19 -7.15 15.63
C GLY A 49 20.01 -6.56 17.04
N HIS A 50 20.82 -5.54 17.37
CA HIS A 50 20.80 -4.84 18.67
C HIS A 50 19.50 -4.05 18.97
N PHE A 51 18.57 -3.99 18.01
CA PHE A 51 17.22 -3.44 18.19
C PHE A 51 16.17 -4.53 18.47
N ARG A 52 16.55 -5.82 18.47
CA ARG A 52 15.66 -6.88 18.94
C ARG A 52 15.55 -6.76 20.46
N PHE A 53 14.32 -6.73 20.97
CA PHE A 53 13.98 -6.56 22.40
C PHE A 53 14.31 -5.20 23.03
N ARG A 54 14.47 -4.15 22.20
CA ARG A 54 14.52 -2.74 22.64
C ARG A 54 13.49 -1.90 21.91
#